data_AF-A8WNE8-F1
#
_entry.id   AF-A8WNE8-F1
#
_cell.length_a   1.000
_cell.length_b   1.000
_cell.length_c   1.000
_cell.angle_alpha   90.00
_cell.angle_beta   90.00
_cell.angle_gamma   90.00
#
_symmetry.space_group_name_H-M   'P 1'
#
loop_
_entity.id
_entity.type
_entity.pdbx_description
1 polymer ?
#
loop_
_entity_poly.entity_id
_entity_poly.type
_entity_poly.pdbx_seq_one_letter_code
_entity_poly.pdbx_strand_id
1 'polypeptide(L)'
;MDKSWAVGSNESPITRGRRKAAEEAKNKAENAKMNLGRTEAVGSDERFTQCSKELEKLLQEDRLSGAPLLLLANKCDLPAPYPAYDLSHVLDIPRIREERSCQIFNCSAISGELLVQAMTWLCDEIM
;
A
#
# COMPACT_ATOMS: atom_id res chain seq x y z
N MET A 1 57.23 -27.76 15.58
CA MET A 1 57.27 -27.20 14.22
C MET A 1 56.04 -27.74 13.54
N ASP A 2 54.92 -27.03 13.61
CA ASP A 2 53.65 -27.47 13.03
C ASP A 2 52.98 -26.26 12.38
N LYS A 3 53.04 -26.20 11.05
CA LYS A 3 52.27 -25.25 10.24
C LYS A 3 51.23 -26.03 9.46
N SER A 4 50.04 -26.14 10.05
CA SER A 4 48.87 -26.66 9.38
C SER A 4 48.27 -25.59 8.46
N TRP A 5 48.49 -25.79 7.16
CA TRP A 5 47.73 -25.34 5.99
C TRP A 5 46.45 -24.50 6.25
N ALA A 6 46.47 -23.22 5.84
CA ALA A 6 45.25 -22.47 5.58
C ALA A 6 44.84 -22.69 4.12
N VAL A 7 43.71 -23.35 3.87
CA VAL A 7 43.09 -23.36 2.53
C VAL A 7 42.52 -21.99 2.29
N GLY A 8 43.29 -21.16 1.58
CA GLY A 8 42.72 -20.01 0.90
C GLY A 8 41.79 -20.52 -0.19
N SER A 9 40.49 -20.34 0.00
CA SER A 9 39.47 -20.52 -1.04
C SER A 9 39.75 -19.54 -2.19
N ASN A 10 40.57 -19.98 -3.16
CA ASN A 10 40.86 -19.22 -4.35
C ASN A 10 39.70 -19.35 -5.32
N GLU A 11 38.67 -18.53 -5.16
CA GLU A 11 37.55 -18.47 -6.10
C GLU A 11 38.01 -17.87 -7.44
N SER A 12 37.94 -18.68 -8.50
CA SER A 12 38.34 -18.31 -9.86
C SER A 12 37.60 -17.05 -10.37
N PRO A 13 38.24 -16.16 -11.16
CA PRO A 13 37.62 -14.92 -11.66
C PRO A 13 36.27 -15.11 -12.38
N ILE A 14 36.09 -16.29 -12.97
CA ILE A 14 34.91 -16.71 -13.73
C ILE A 14 33.68 -16.89 -12.82
N THR A 15 33.86 -17.37 -11.59
CA THR A 15 32.74 -17.54 -10.64
C THR A 15 32.31 -16.21 -10.02
N ARG A 16 33.25 -15.27 -9.85
CA ARG A 16 32.97 -13.90 -9.39
C ARG A 16 32.14 -13.10 -10.39
N GLY A 17 32.41 -13.23 -11.69
CA GLY A 17 31.64 -12.56 -12.75
C GLY A 17 30.19 -13.05 -12.84
N ARG A 18 29.96 -14.37 -12.69
CA ARG A 18 28.61 -14.96 -12.71
C ARG A 18 27.77 -14.55 -11.51
N ARG A 19 28.37 -14.41 -10.32
CA ARG A 19 27.68 -13.89 -9.13
C ARG A 19 27.29 -12.42 -9.28
N LYS A 20 28.18 -11.57 -9.82
CA LYS A 20 27.85 -10.15 -10.07
C LYS A 20 26.71 -9.98 -11.08
N ALA A 21 26.73 -10.73 -12.18
CA ALA A 21 25.66 -10.69 -13.17
C ALA A 21 24.33 -11.20 -12.62
N ALA A 22 24.35 -12.21 -11.73
CA ALA A 22 23.15 -12.70 -11.05
C ALA A 22 22.59 -11.68 -10.05
N GLU A 23 23.46 -11.00 -9.30
CA GLU A 23 23.07 -9.93 -8.35
C GLU A 23 22.50 -8.71 -9.10
N GLU A 24 23.12 -8.30 -10.21
CA GLU A 24 22.61 -7.24 -11.08
C GLU A 24 21.28 -7.62 -11.72
N ALA A 25 21.11 -8.87 -12.16
CA ALA A 25 19.84 -9.36 -12.68
C ALA A 25 18.76 -9.39 -11.60
N LYS A 26 19.12 -9.75 -10.36
CA LYS A 26 18.22 -9.72 -9.20
C LYS A 26 17.81 -8.29 -8.83
N ASN A 27 18.76 -7.37 -8.73
CA ASN A 27 18.50 -5.96 -8.47
C ASN A 27 17.70 -5.30 -9.60
N LYS A 28 17.96 -5.68 -10.86
CA LYS A 28 17.19 -5.22 -12.02
C LYS A 28 15.77 -5.79 -11.99
N ALA A 29 15.56 -7.02 -11.54
CA ALA A 29 14.24 -7.62 -11.36
C ALA A 29 13.48 -6.99 -10.18
N GLU A 30 14.14 -6.68 -9.06
CA GLU A 30 13.55 -5.97 -7.92
C GLU A 30 13.17 -4.53 -8.29
N ASN A 31 14.05 -3.80 -8.97
CA ASN A 31 13.73 -2.47 -9.49
C ASN A 31 12.67 -2.50 -10.59
N ALA A 32 12.64 -3.53 -11.44
CA ALA A 32 11.57 -3.71 -12.43
C ALA A 32 10.21 -3.97 -11.75
N LYS A 33 10.17 -4.74 -10.66
CA LYS A 33 8.96 -4.94 -9.85
C LYS A 33 8.46 -3.63 -9.21
N MET A 34 9.37 -2.79 -8.70
CA MET A 34 9.01 -1.46 -8.18
C MET A 34 8.44 -0.53 -9.26
N ASN A 35 8.96 -0.61 -10.48
CA ASN A 35 8.51 0.26 -11.58
C ASN A 35 7.24 -0.25 -12.29
N LEU A 36 6.98 -1.57 -12.27
CA LEU A 36 5.80 -2.16 -12.91
C LEU A 36 4.51 -1.91 -12.10
N GLY A 37 4.60 -1.68 -10.80
CA GLY A 37 3.46 -1.26 -9.96
C GLY A 37 2.98 0.17 -10.24
N ARG A 38 3.71 0.95 -11.04
CA ARG A 38 3.42 2.37 -11.29
C ARG A 38 2.68 2.65 -12.60
N THR A 39 2.65 1.70 -13.53
CA THR A 39 2.12 1.93 -14.89
C THR A 39 0.61 1.69 -15.04
N GLU A 40 -0.05 1.00 -14.09
CA GLU A 40 -1.52 0.91 -14.07
C GLU A 40 -2.19 1.97 -13.18
N ALA A 41 -1.41 2.71 -12.38
CA ALA A 41 -1.89 3.78 -11.50
C ALA A 41 -2.06 5.14 -12.20
N VAL A 42 -1.67 5.25 -13.48
CA VAL A 42 -1.78 6.51 -14.25
C VAL A 42 -3.24 6.98 -14.41
N GLY A 43 -4.23 6.12 -14.12
CA GLY A 43 -5.64 6.50 -14.04
C GLY A 43 -6.25 6.54 -12.63
N SER A 44 -5.51 6.20 -11.57
CA SER A 44 -6.04 6.16 -10.20
C SER A 44 -5.82 7.47 -9.45
N ASP A 45 -4.67 8.12 -9.61
CA ASP A 45 -4.34 9.33 -8.85
C ASP A 45 -5.24 10.52 -9.21
N GLU A 46 -5.56 10.70 -10.49
CA GLU A 46 -6.51 11.73 -10.94
C GLU A 46 -7.93 11.44 -10.44
N ARG A 47 -8.33 10.16 -10.43
CA ARG A 47 -9.64 9.75 -9.88
C ARG A 47 -9.71 9.92 -8.38
N PHE A 48 -8.64 9.63 -7.64
CA PHE A 48 -8.60 9.84 -6.20
C PHE A 48 -8.57 11.34 -5.86
N THR A 49 -7.89 12.15 -6.66
CA THR A 49 -7.95 13.61 -6.53
C THR A 49 -9.37 14.13 -6.74
N GLN A 50 -10.09 13.62 -7.75
CA GLN A 50 -11.49 13.97 -7.94
C GLN A 50 -12.37 13.45 -6.80
N CYS A 51 -12.14 12.22 -6.32
CA CYS A 51 -12.87 11.66 -5.18
C CYS A 51 -12.65 12.49 -3.91
N SER A 52 -11.42 12.97 -3.67
CA SER A 52 -11.09 13.84 -2.53
C SER A 52 -11.94 15.12 -2.58
N LYS A 53 -11.99 15.79 -3.74
CA LYS A 53 -12.82 16.99 -3.93
C LYS A 53 -14.31 16.74 -3.73
N GLU A 54 -14.85 15.63 -4.23
CA GLU A 54 -16.26 15.31 -4.03
C GLU A 54 -16.55 14.90 -2.58
N LEU A 55 -15.64 14.16 -1.93
CA LEU A 55 -15.73 13.81 -0.52
C LEU A 55 -15.76 15.08 0.35
N GLU A 56 -14.88 16.05 0.09
CA GLU A 56 -14.87 17.33 0.80
C GLU A 56 -16.21 18.07 0.69
N LYS A 57 -16.79 18.13 -0.52
CA LYS A 57 -18.11 18.75 -0.73
C LYS A 57 -19.20 18.04 0.06
N LEU A 58 -19.19 16.70 0.07
CA LEU A 58 -20.17 15.91 0.83
C LEU A 58 -20.01 16.18 2.34
N LEU A 59 -18.78 16.20 2.84
CA LEU A 59 -18.50 16.45 4.25
C LEU A 59 -18.83 17.88 4.72
N GLN A 60 -19.01 18.82 3.79
CA GLN A 60 -19.51 20.17 4.08
C GLN A 60 -21.04 20.25 4.22
N GLU A 61 -21.78 19.20 3.88
CA GLU A 61 -23.24 19.19 4.09
C GLU A 61 -23.56 19.11 5.59
N ASP A 62 -24.40 20.04 6.08
CA ASP A 62 -24.82 20.08 7.50
C ASP A 62 -25.41 18.75 8.00
N ARG A 63 -26.06 18.00 7.10
CA ARG A 63 -26.64 16.68 7.39
C ARG A 63 -25.61 15.61 7.75
N LEU A 64 -24.35 15.82 7.39
CA LEU A 64 -23.22 14.92 7.65
C LEU A 64 -22.26 15.48 8.71
N SER A 65 -22.64 16.59 9.36
CA SER A 65 -21.88 17.16 10.46
C SER A 65 -21.76 16.16 11.62
N GLY A 66 -20.53 15.89 12.05
CA GLY A 66 -20.23 14.93 13.12
C GLY A 66 -20.45 13.45 12.80
N ALA A 67 -20.92 13.09 11.60
CA ALA A 67 -21.11 11.70 11.23
C ALA A 67 -19.76 10.96 11.07
N PRO A 68 -19.63 9.71 11.55
CA PRO A 68 -18.42 8.93 11.36
C PRO A 68 -18.23 8.56 9.89
N LEU A 69 -16.98 8.57 9.43
CA LEU A 69 -16.59 8.22 8.06
C LEU A 69 -15.87 6.87 8.02
N LEU A 70 -16.47 5.88 7.37
CA LEU A 70 -15.83 4.61 7.05
C LEU A 70 -15.33 4.60 5.60
N LEU A 71 -14.03 4.39 5.41
CA LEU A 71 -13.42 4.22 4.09
C LEU A 71 -13.01 2.78 3.84
N LEU A 72 -13.54 2.20 2.77
CA LEU A 72 -13.24 0.85 2.33
C LEU A 72 -12.24 0.90 1.17
N ALA A 73 -10.97 0.66 1.47
CA ALA A 73 -9.91 0.47 0.48
C ALA A 73 -10.09 -0.92 -0.18
N ASN A 74 -11.09 -0.98 -1.06
CA ASN A 74 -11.57 -2.21 -1.67
C ASN A 74 -10.59 -2.74 -2.73
N LYS A 75 -10.73 -4.04 -3.06
CA LYS A 75 -9.91 -4.80 -4.01
C LYS A 75 -8.49 -5.08 -3.52
N CYS A 76 -8.32 -5.31 -2.22
CA CYS A 76 -7.03 -5.68 -1.64
C CYS A 76 -6.48 -7.03 -2.13
N ASP A 77 -7.34 -7.85 -2.75
CA ASP A 77 -7.02 -9.13 -3.38
C ASP A 77 -6.26 -9.00 -4.71
N LEU A 78 -6.23 -7.81 -5.32
CA LEU A 78 -5.50 -7.59 -6.57
C LEU A 78 -3.98 -7.59 -6.32
N PRO A 79 -3.16 -8.00 -7.32
CA PRO A 79 -1.71 -8.09 -7.17
C PRO A 79 -1.00 -6.74 -6.95
N ALA A 80 -1.67 -5.63 -7.24
CA ALA A 80 -1.19 -4.27 -6.97
C ALA A 80 -2.36 -3.44 -6.39
N PRO A 81 -2.77 -3.70 -5.14
CA PRO A 81 -3.84 -2.96 -4.52
C PRO A 81 -3.32 -1.57 -4.14
N TYR A 82 -4.20 -0.57 -4.15
CA TYR A 82 -3.80 0.76 -3.71
C TYR A 82 -3.54 0.73 -2.19
N PRO A 83 -2.34 1.10 -1.71
CA PRO A 83 -2.05 1.05 -0.28
C PRO A 83 -2.95 2.01 0.50
N ALA A 84 -3.54 1.57 1.61
CA ALA A 84 -4.35 2.45 2.47
C ALA A 84 -3.56 3.67 2.99
N TYR A 85 -2.24 3.54 3.16
CA TYR A 85 -1.39 4.67 3.53
C TYR A 85 -1.41 5.77 2.47
N ASP A 86 -1.24 5.40 1.20
CA ASP A 86 -1.29 6.37 0.09
C ASP A 86 -2.71 6.94 -0.05
N LEU A 87 -3.74 6.10 0.14
CA LEU A 87 -5.14 6.55 0.09
C LEU A 87 -5.43 7.59 1.18
N SER A 88 -4.90 7.36 2.38
CA SER A 88 -5.02 8.27 3.52
C SER A 88 -4.43 9.64 3.21
N HIS A 89 -3.33 9.70 2.47
CA HIS A 89 -2.69 10.95 2.08
C HIS A 89 -3.46 11.65 0.97
N VAL A 90 -3.89 10.94 -0.08
CA VAL A 90 -4.59 11.56 -1.22
C VAL A 90 -5.97 12.09 -0.83
N LEU A 91 -6.67 11.42 0.09
CA LEU A 91 -7.98 11.84 0.60
C LEU A 91 -7.88 12.79 1.81
N ASP A 92 -6.68 13.18 2.23
CA ASP A 92 -6.43 14.05 3.38
C ASP A 92 -7.18 13.64 4.66
N ILE A 93 -7.11 12.33 4.96
CA ILE A 93 -7.78 11.73 6.12
C ILE A 93 -7.31 12.29 7.46
N PRO A 94 -6.02 12.65 7.66
CA PRO A 94 -5.59 13.31 8.88
C PRO A 94 -6.39 14.59 9.19
N ARG A 95 -6.66 15.42 8.18
CA ARG A 95 -7.50 16.62 8.33
C ARG A 95 -8.93 16.26 8.71
N ILE A 96 -9.52 15.27 8.04
CA ILE A 96 -10.91 14.83 8.34
C ILE A 96 -11.04 14.32 9.77
N ARG A 97 -10.00 13.66 10.30
CA ARG A 97 -9.95 13.14 11.68
C ARG A 97 -9.94 14.23 12.75
N GLU A 98 -9.61 15.48 12.41
CA GLU A 98 -9.70 16.61 13.34
C GLU A 98 -11.16 17.00 13.62
N GLU A 99 -12.07 16.72 12.68
CA GLU A 99 -13.49 17.12 12.74
C GLU A 99 -14.44 15.97 13.09
N ARG A 100 -14.10 14.72 12.75
CA ARG A 100 -14.99 13.55 12.89
C ARG A 100 -14.21 12.24 13.01
N SER A 101 -14.84 11.22 13.59
CA SER A 101 -14.31 9.85 13.59
C SER A 101 -14.13 9.35 12.15
N CYS A 102 -12.94 8.85 11.83
CA CYS A 102 -12.66 8.32 10.48
C CYS A 102 -11.69 7.15 10.52
N GLN A 103 -12.06 6.05 9.86
CA GLN A 103 -11.26 4.83 9.80
C GLN A 103 -11.23 4.26 8.38
N ILE A 104 -10.06 3.71 8.01
CA ILE A 104 -9.83 3.05 6.72
C ILE A 104 -9.60 1.57 6.97
N PHE A 105 -10.23 0.72 6.16
CA PHE A 105 -9.99 -0.72 6.13
C PHE A 105 -9.62 -1.16 4.71
N ASN A 106 -8.52 -1.91 4.58
CA ASN A 106 -8.29 -2.70 3.37
C ASN A 106 -9.34 -3.80 3.33
N CYS A 107 -10.08 -3.95 2.25
CA CYS A 107 -11.09 -4.99 2.16
C CYS A 107 -11.15 -5.61 0.78
N SER A 108 -11.68 -6.81 0.71
CA SER A 108 -12.04 -7.44 -0.56
C SER A 108 -13.51 -7.78 -0.55
N ALA A 109 -14.26 -7.17 -1.46
CA ALA A 109 -15.66 -7.54 -1.69
C ALA A 109 -15.82 -8.98 -2.23
N ILE A 110 -14.77 -9.58 -2.77
CA ILE A 110 -14.80 -10.95 -3.31
C ILE A 110 -14.61 -11.97 -2.20
N SER A 111 -13.59 -11.81 -1.36
CA SER A 111 -13.34 -12.74 -0.25
C SER A 111 -14.14 -12.44 1.00
N GLY A 112 -14.69 -11.22 1.12
CA GLY A 112 -15.33 -10.72 2.33
C GLY A 112 -14.35 -10.27 3.41
N GLU A 113 -13.05 -10.26 3.11
CA GLU A 113 -12.00 -9.88 4.05
C GLU A 113 -12.22 -8.47 4.61
N LEU A 114 -12.14 -8.37 5.94
CA LEU A 114 -12.26 -7.14 6.74
C LEU A 114 -13.59 -6.37 6.62
N LEU A 115 -14.55 -6.82 5.78
CA LEU A 115 -15.85 -6.16 5.64
C LEU A 115 -16.66 -6.20 6.93
N VAL A 116 -16.75 -7.36 7.59
CA VAL A 116 -17.52 -7.51 8.84
C VAL A 116 -16.93 -6.60 9.92
N GLN A 117 -15.61 -6.58 10.06
CA GLN A 117 -14.93 -5.75 11.04
C GLN A 117 -15.11 -4.26 10.76
N ALA A 118 -15.02 -3.85 9.49
CA ALA A 118 -15.26 -2.47 9.08
C ALA A 118 -16.69 -2.02 9.42
N MET A 119 -17.68 -2.86 9.14
CA MET A 119 -19.07 -2.59 9.48
C MET A 119 -19.31 -2.57 10.99
N THR A 120 -18.70 -3.49 11.75
CA THR A 120 -18.75 -3.48 13.21
C THR A 120 -18.20 -2.17 13.78
N TRP A 121 -17.04 -1.70 13.29
CA TRP A 121 -16.50 -0.41 13.71
C TRP A 121 -17.49 0.74 13.47
N LEU A 122 -18.11 0.79 12.29
CA LEU A 122 -19.08 1.83 11.98
C LEU A 122 -20.31 1.77 12.90
N CYS A 123 -20.80 0.57 13.21
CA CYS A 123 -21.88 0.37 14.16
C CYS A 123 -21.49 0.86 15.57
N ASP A 124 -20.28 0.55 16.02
CA ASP A 124 -19.77 0.94 17.34
C ASP A 124 -19.56 2.46 17.46
N GLU A 125 -19.21 3.17 16.37
CA GLU A 125 -19.06 4.63 16.39
C GLU A 125 -20.39 5.39 16.33
N ILE A 126 -21.44 4.77 15.79
CA ILE A 126 -22.77 5.39 15.68
C ILE A 126 -23.58 5.22 16.98
N MET A 127 -23.37 4.11 17.70
CA MET A 127 -24.10 3.75 18.91
C MET A 127 -23.55 4.43 20.17
#